data_AF-A0ABD0NIX6-F1
#
_entry.id   AF-A0ABD0NIX6-F1
#
_cell.length_a   1.000
_cell.length_b   1.000
_cell.length_c   1.000
_cell.angle_alpha   90.00
_cell.angle_beta   90.00
_cell.angle_gamma   90.00
#
_symmetry.space_group_name_H-M   'P 1'
#
loop_
_entity.id
_entity.type
_entity.pdbx_description
1 polymer ?
#
loop_
_entity_poly.entity_id
_entity_poly.type
_entity_poly.pdbx_seq_one_letter_code
_entity_poly.pdbx_strand_id
1 'polypeptide(L)'
;MQKAKVRKVSTETLTSNLPEERREQLCASLGNVELTLLYKASVHGYQASAFHKRCDRQGPTLLVAYNRSGYIFGGYTSVDYARSGREITDEEAFLFSFKSGTSSYIKINSGYNARYDDANGPNFGQQLYFCHNNQPVVYHQGGNAFSINTSSMYGNETQLSECEVYKPEVSVEEKPWRNVLWTPENHKPLMTSVSQVRILMIGPVGAGKSSFFNSINSIFTGHVTTKAILTVQFRTYPVNDGREGKPLPFVLCDTMGLEEQSGAGLDIEDISSILQGHIPDRYKQKASRPASLQEKIHCVVYVIDATKISLMSDKLQEKLASIRRKVNSLGE
;
A
#
# COMPACT_ATOMS: atom_id res chain seq x y z
N MET A 1 -36.29 25.96 -38.24
CA MET A 1 -35.10 25.57 -37.47
C MET A 1 -35.30 24.17 -36.91
N GLN A 2 -34.62 23.18 -37.49
CA GLN A 2 -34.61 21.79 -37.04
C GLN A 2 -33.84 21.67 -35.71
N LYS A 3 -34.46 21.07 -34.69
CA LYS A 3 -33.74 20.65 -33.48
C LYS A 3 -33.01 19.34 -33.79
N ALA A 4 -31.69 19.40 -33.83
CA ALA A 4 -30.83 18.24 -33.96
C ALA A 4 -31.06 17.28 -32.78
N LYS A 5 -31.41 16.03 -33.11
CA LYS A 5 -31.52 14.94 -32.15
C LYS A 5 -30.10 14.50 -31.81
N VAL A 6 -29.60 14.88 -30.63
CA VAL A 6 -28.31 14.41 -30.11
C VAL A 6 -28.40 12.89 -29.95
N ARG A 7 -27.70 12.16 -30.81
CA ARG A 7 -27.48 10.72 -30.66
C ARG A 7 -26.66 10.51 -29.38
N LYS A 8 -27.28 9.90 -28.38
CA LYS A 8 -26.59 9.38 -27.20
C LYS A 8 -25.70 8.24 -27.70
N VAL A 9 -24.39 8.48 -27.78
CA VAL A 9 -23.40 7.44 -28.09
C VAL A 9 -23.43 6.46 -26.91
N SER A 10 -23.84 5.22 -27.16
CA SER A 10 -23.71 4.13 -26.22
C SER A 10 -22.23 3.84 -26.01
N THR A 11 -21.67 4.24 -24.87
CA THR A 11 -20.40 3.72 -24.39
C THR A 11 -20.60 2.25 -24.07
N GLU A 12 -20.23 1.34 -24.98
CA GLU A 12 -20.11 -0.08 -24.68
C GLU A 12 -19.13 -0.22 -23.51
N THR A 13 -19.63 -0.74 -22.40
CA THR A 13 -18.82 -1.04 -21.22
C THR A 13 -17.97 -2.25 -21.57
N LEU A 14 -16.64 -2.09 -21.57
CA LEU A 14 -15.71 -3.17 -21.93
C LEU A 14 -15.77 -4.27 -20.86
N THR A 15 -16.39 -5.41 -21.18
CA THR A 15 -16.53 -6.53 -20.24
C THR A 15 -15.37 -7.51 -20.36
N SER A 16 -14.79 -7.86 -19.21
CA SER A 16 -13.71 -8.84 -19.05
C SER A 16 -14.22 -10.29 -19.18
N ASN A 17 -13.40 -11.17 -19.77
CA ASN A 17 -13.60 -12.62 -19.77
C ASN A 17 -12.90 -13.33 -18.58
N LEU A 18 -12.16 -12.59 -17.74
CA LEU A 18 -11.39 -13.17 -16.63
C LEU A 18 -12.35 -13.59 -15.51
N PRO A 19 -12.45 -14.89 -15.17
CA PRO A 19 -13.31 -15.32 -14.08
C PRO A 19 -12.87 -14.72 -12.75
N GLU A 20 -13.81 -14.32 -11.89
CA GLU A 20 -13.51 -13.64 -10.61
C GLU A 20 -12.54 -14.44 -9.72
N GLU A 21 -12.69 -15.76 -9.61
CA GLU A 21 -11.74 -16.60 -8.85
C GLU A 21 -10.30 -16.45 -9.35
N ARG A 22 -10.11 -16.38 -10.68
CA ARG A 22 -8.78 -16.20 -11.29
C ARG A 22 -8.31 -14.76 -11.17
N ARG A 23 -9.23 -13.80 -11.22
CA ARG A 23 -8.96 -12.38 -10.96
C ARG A 23 -8.40 -12.19 -9.55
N GLU A 24 -9.05 -12.75 -8.54
CA GLU A 24 -8.60 -12.69 -7.13
C GLU A 24 -7.23 -13.35 -6.94
N GLN A 25 -6.99 -14.53 -7.53
CA GLN A 25 -5.68 -15.20 -7.48
C GLN A 25 -4.56 -14.35 -8.08
N LEU A 26 -4.81 -13.71 -9.23
CA LEU A 26 -3.85 -12.81 -9.87
C LEU A 26 -3.63 -11.55 -9.02
N CYS A 27 -4.69 -10.94 -8.47
CA CYS A 27 -4.58 -9.76 -7.62
C CYS A 27 -3.78 -10.04 -6.34
N ALA A 28 -4.00 -11.19 -5.71
CA ALA A 28 -3.23 -11.63 -4.54
C ALA A 28 -1.74 -11.84 -4.89
N SER A 29 -1.45 -12.45 -6.04
CA SER A 29 -0.07 -12.67 -6.51
C SER A 29 0.69 -11.36 -6.82
N LEU A 30 -0.04 -10.30 -7.17
CA LEU A 30 0.50 -8.97 -7.50
C LEU A 30 0.54 -8.03 -6.29
N GLY A 31 0.23 -8.52 -5.08
CA GLY A 31 0.32 -7.73 -3.85
C GLY A 31 -0.92 -6.89 -3.52
N ASN A 32 -2.13 -7.42 -3.76
CA ASN A 32 -3.41 -6.75 -3.53
C ASN A 32 -3.55 -5.48 -4.40
N VAL A 33 -3.78 -5.74 -5.68
CA VAL A 33 -4.03 -4.74 -6.71
C VAL A 33 -5.47 -4.85 -7.20
N GLU A 34 -6.01 -3.79 -7.79
CA GLU A 34 -7.18 -3.82 -8.63
C GLU A 34 -6.76 -3.93 -10.11
N LEU A 35 -7.49 -4.72 -10.90
CA LEU A 35 -7.21 -4.92 -12.32
C LEU A 35 -8.17 -4.11 -13.20
N THR A 36 -7.68 -3.05 -13.82
CA THR A 36 -8.45 -2.22 -14.77
C THR A 36 -8.20 -2.72 -16.20
N LEU A 37 -9.26 -3.11 -16.93
CA LEU A 37 -9.13 -3.63 -18.30
C LEU A 37 -8.77 -2.51 -19.29
N LEU A 38 -7.60 -2.59 -19.92
CA LEU A 38 -7.09 -1.63 -20.90
C LEU A 38 -7.43 -2.03 -22.33
N TYR A 39 -7.25 -3.31 -22.64
CA TYR A 39 -7.33 -3.84 -24.00
C TYR A 39 -8.01 -5.21 -24.00
N LYS A 40 -8.89 -5.42 -24.97
CA LYS A 40 -9.54 -6.69 -25.28
C LYS A 40 -9.48 -6.89 -26.79
N ALA A 41 -8.80 -7.93 -27.24
CA ALA A 41 -8.44 -8.11 -28.64
C ALA A 41 -9.68 -8.33 -29.53
N SER A 42 -10.71 -9.02 -29.04
CA SER A 42 -11.98 -9.18 -29.77
C SER A 42 -12.72 -7.87 -30.05
N VAL A 43 -12.51 -6.84 -29.22
CA VAL A 43 -13.14 -5.51 -29.35
C VAL A 43 -12.24 -4.53 -30.11
N HIS A 44 -10.94 -4.54 -29.81
CA HIS A 44 -9.99 -3.56 -30.34
C HIS A 44 -9.21 -4.04 -31.57
N GLY A 45 -9.26 -5.34 -31.87
CA GLY A 45 -8.48 -5.99 -32.92
C GLY A 45 -7.14 -6.54 -32.42
N TYR A 46 -6.68 -7.63 -33.02
CA TYR A 46 -5.42 -8.35 -32.70
C TYR A 46 -4.16 -7.67 -33.23
N GLN A 47 -4.26 -6.45 -33.76
CA GLN A 47 -3.13 -5.74 -34.36
C GLN A 47 -2.24 -5.14 -33.28
N ALA A 48 -0.92 -5.20 -33.45
CA ALA A 48 0.05 -4.56 -32.55
C ALA A 48 -0.23 -3.06 -32.38
N SER A 49 -0.69 -2.38 -33.44
CA SER A 49 -1.10 -0.98 -33.39
C SER A 49 -2.24 -0.71 -32.39
N ALA A 50 -3.21 -1.64 -32.26
CA ALA A 50 -4.33 -1.53 -31.33
C ALA A 50 -3.89 -1.78 -29.89
N PHE A 51 -2.97 -2.74 -29.67
CA PHE A 51 -2.34 -2.98 -28.38
C PHE A 51 -1.57 -1.74 -27.92
N HIS A 52 -0.61 -1.25 -28.72
CA HIS A 52 0.23 -0.10 -28.35
C HIS A 52 -0.57 1.18 -28.11
N LYS A 53 -1.63 1.42 -28.89
CA LYS A 53 -2.51 2.58 -28.68
C LYS A 53 -3.13 2.63 -27.28
N ARG A 54 -3.24 1.49 -26.59
CA ARG A 54 -3.93 1.36 -25.29
C ARG A 54 -3.00 0.99 -24.14
N CYS A 55 -1.93 0.25 -24.40
CA CYS A 55 -1.06 -0.31 -23.38
C CYS A 55 0.25 0.48 -23.20
N ASP A 56 0.70 1.26 -24.19
CA ASP A 56 1.89 2.08 -24.05
C ASP A 56 1.66 3.15 -22.96
N ARG A 57 2.67 3.38 -22.12
CA ARG A 57 2.65 4.41 -21.08
C ARG A 57 1.59 4.24 -20.01
N GLN A 58 1.14 3.00 -19.79
CA GLN A 58 0.19 2.67 -18.72
C GLN A 58 0.87 2.19 -17.43
N GLY A 59 2.18 1.93 -17.45
CA GLY A 59 2.91 1.36 -16.32
C GLY A 59 2.89 -0.17 -16.34
N PRO A 60 2.86 -0.84 -15.18
CA PRO A 60 2.76 -2.28 -15.10
C PRO A 60 1.55 -2.81 -15.88
N THR A 61 1.71 -3.96 -16.54
CA THR A 61 0.62 -4.59 -17.29
C THR A 61 0.58 -6.09 -17.06
N LEU A 62 -0.64 -6.62 -17.01
CA LEU A 62 -0.93 -8.05 -16.93
C LEU A 62 -1.66 -8.46 -18.20
N LEU A 63 -1.01 -9.25 -19.05
CA LEU A 63 -1.61 -9.85 -20.23
C LEU A 63 -2.24 -11.20 -19.86
N VAL A 64 -3.49 -11.41 -20.29
CA VAL A 64 -4.25 -12.64 -20.09
C VAL A 64 -4.79 -13.13 -21.43
N ALA A 65 -4.36 -14.31 -21.85
CA ALA A 65 -4.81 -14.98 -23.06
C ALA A 65 -5.64 -16.23 -22.73
N TYR A 66 -6.54 -16.56 -23.65
CA TYR A 66 -7.50 -17.65 -23.50
C TYR A 66 -7.43 -18.53 -24.75
N ASN A 67 -7.62 -19.84 -24.59
CA ASN A 67 -7.81 -20.74 -25.74
C ASN A 67 -9.02 -21.65 -25.56
N ARG A 68 -9.41 -22.31 -26.66
CA ARG A 68 -10.58 -23.22 -26.69
C ARG A 68 -10.37 -24.50 -25.88
N SER A 69 -9.13 -24.85 -25.60
CA SER A 69 -8.77 -25.92 -24.68
C SER A 69 -9.00 -25.54 -23.21
N GLY A 70 -9.47 -24.33 -22.91
CA GLY A 70 -9.84 -23.86 -21.58
C GLY A 70 -8.64 -23.49 -20.70
N TYR A 71 -7.50 -23.14 -21.30
CA TYR A 71 -6.39 -22.53 -20.58
C TYR A 71 -6.61 -21.01 -20.48
N ILE A 72 -6.23 -20.46 -19.33
CA ILE A 72 -6.09 -19.02 -19.10
C ILE A 72 -4.64 -18.79 -18.72
N PHE A 73 -3.88 -18.09 -19.54
CA PHE A 73 -2.43 -18.01 -19.40
C PHE A 73 -1.91 -16.66 -19.89
N GLY A 74 -0.72 -16.27 -19.48
CA GLY A 74 -0.22 -14.95 -19.83
C GLY A 74 1.03 -14.58 -19.05
N GLY A 75 1.24 -13.27 -18.92
CA GLY A 75 2.42 -12.75 -18.25
C GLY A 75 2.21 -11.35 -17.70
N TYR A 76 3.02 -11.03 -16.71
CA TYR A 76 3.09 -9.74 -16.06
C TYR A 76 4.45 -9.10 -16.32
N THR A 77 4.47 -7.78 -16.51
CA THR A 77 5.67 -6.95 -16.50
C THR A 77 5.41 -5.70 -15.66
N SER A 78 6.36 -5.34 -14.81
CA SER A 78 6.33 -4.10 -14.02
C SER A 78 6.81 -2.90 -14.83
N VAL A 79 7.50 -3.15 -15.94
CA VAL A 79 8.08 -2.11 -16.80
C VAL A 79 7.14 -1.75 -17.93
N ASP A 80 6.93 -0.44 -18.09
CA ASP A 80 6.05 0.17 -19.08
C ASP A 80 6.45 -0.07 -20.55
N TYR A 81 5.46 -0.19 -21.43
CA TYR A 81 5.69 -0.28 -22.89
C TYR A 81 6.00 1.12 -23.46
N ALA A 82 7.17 1.25 -24.08
CA ALA A 82 7.66 2.52 -24.63
C ALA A 82 8.08 2.43 -26.09
N ARG A 83 8.06 1.23 -26.69
CA ARG A 83 8.51 0.96 -28.07
C ARG A 83 9.95 1.44 -28.31
N SER A 84 10.81 1.25 -27.32
CA SER A 84 12.18 1.77 -27.27
C SER A 84 13.18 1.05 -28.18
N GLY A 85 12.83 -0.11 -28.73
CA GLY A 85 13.71 -0.98 -29.51
C GLY A 85 14.77 -1.68 -28.67
N ARG A 86 14.55 -1.80 -27.35
CA ARG A 86 15.53 -2.34 -26.39
C ARG A 86 15.06 -3.62 -25.73
N GLU A 87 16.03 -4.41 -25.27
CA GLU A 87 15.78 -5.50 -24.34
C GLU A 87 15.51 -4.92 -22.94
N ILE A 88 14.46 -5.40 -22.28
CA ILE A 88 14.00 -4.91 -20.99
C ILE A 88 14.34 -5.92 -19.91
N THR A 89 15.09 -5.48 -18.91
CA THR A 89 15.27 -6.20 -17.64
C THR A 89 14.09 -5.90 -16.72
N ASP A 90 13.46 -6.94 -16.20
CA ASP A 90 12.35 -6.83 -15.24
C ASP A 90 12.37 -8.07 -14.34
N GLU A 91 12.89 -7.91 -13.12
CA GLU A 91 13.02 -9.01 -12.14
C GLU A 91 11.67 -9.43 -11.55
N GLU A 92 10.64 -8.59 -11.69
CA GLU A 92 9.28 -8.87 -11.25
C GLU A 92 8.45 -9.55 -12.35
N ALA A 93 8.98 -9.67 -13.57
CA ALA A 93 8.30 -10.33 -14.66
C ALA A 93 8.07 -11.82 -14.37
N PHE A 94 6.85 -12.27 -14.64
CA PHE A 94 6.49 -13.68 -14.54
C PHE A 94 5.46 -14.07 -15.59
N LEU A 95 5.43 -15.35 -15.90
CA LEU A 95 4.38 -15.99 -16.68
C LEU A 95 3.45 -16.77 -15.75
N PHE A 96 2.19 -16.93 -16.13
CA PHE A 96 1.23 -17.76 -15.40
C PHE A 96 0.37 -18.61 -16.33
N SER A 97 -0.18 -19.70 -15.80
CA SER A 97 -1.18 -20.51 -16.47
C SER A 97 -2.15 -21.15 -15.48
N PHE A 98 -3.42 -21.19 -15.87
CA PHE A 98 -4.52 -21.83 -15.16
C PHE A 98 -5.22 -22.86 -16.04
N LYS A 99 -5.42 -24.06 -15.50
CA LYS A 99 -6.21 -25.12 -16.14
C LYS A 99 -6.85 -26.04 -15.11
N SER A 100 -8.17 -26.21 -15.17
CA SER A 100 -8.93 -27.22 -14.40
C SER A 100 -8.53 -27.34 -12.92
N GLY A 101 -8.34 -26.21 -12.23
CA GLY A 101 -7.96 -26.17 -10.80
C GLY A 101 -6.46 -26.02 -10.54
N THR A 102 -5.59 -26.29 -11.52
CA THR A 102 -4.14 -26.09 -11.39
C THR A 102 -3.73 -24.68 -11.75
N SER A 103 -2.83 -24.10 -10.96
CA SER A 103 -2.18 -22.81 -11.22
C SER A 103 -0.66 -22.99 -11.24
N SER A 104 0.01 -22.40 -12.23
CA SER A 104 1.47 -22.36 -12.30
C SER A 104 1.95 -20.95 -12.55
N TYR A 105 3.04 -20.57 -11.88
CA TYR A 105 3.73 -19.30 -12.06
C TYR A 105 5.20 -19.59 -12.39
N ILE A 106 5.73 -18.92 -13.42
CA ILE A 106 7.11 -19.12 -13.89
C ILE A 106 7.80 -17.76 -13.82
N LYS A 107 8.78 -17.63 -12.93
CA LYS A 107 9.61 -16.43 -12.83
C LYS A 107 10.61 -16.38 -13.98
N ILE A 108 11.05 -15.17 -14.30
CA ILE A 108 12.20 -14.97 -15.18
C ILE A 108 13.46 -15.62 -14.59
N ASN A 109 14.29 -16.20 -15.46
CA ASN A 109 15.59 -16.74 -15.13
C ASN A 109 16.62 -15.62 -15.00
N SER A 110 17.52 -15.74 -14.03
CA SER A 110 18.58 -14.76 -13.79
C SER A 110 19.47 -14.57 -15.02
N GLY A 111 19.83 -13.32 -15.32
CA GLY A 111 20.68 -12.96 -16.45
C GLY A 111 19.98 -12.87 -17.80
N TYR A 112 18.66 -12.97 -17.85
CA TYR A 112 17.86 -12.82 -19.08
C TYR A 112 17.00 -11.56 -19.06
N ASN A 113 16.64 -11.08 -20.25
CA ASN A 113 15.70 -9.98 -20.43
C ASN A 113 14.25 -10.49 -20.45
N ALA A 114 13.35 -9.74 -19.81
CA ALA A 114 11.95 -10.09 -19.66
C ALA A 114 11.13 -9.94 -20.93
N ARG A 115 11.53 -9.02 -21.82
CA ARG A 115 10.91 -8.79 -23.14
C ARG A 115 11.78 -7.93 -24.03
N TYR A 116 11.47 -7.92 -25.32
CA TYR A 116 11.96 -6.92 -26.26
C TYR A 116 10.87 -5.86 -26.50
N ASP A 117 11.20 -4.59 -26.28
CA ASP A 117 10.23 -3.48 -26.34
C ASP A 117 10.23 -2.84 -27.72
N ASP A 118 9.54 -3.43 -28.68
CA ASP A 118 9.47 -2.96 -30.07
C ASP A 118 8.06 -2.52 -30.48
N ALA A 119 7.81 -2.44 -31.79
CA ALA A 119 6.52 -2.07 -32.37
C ALA A 119 5.60 -3.27 -32.65
N ASN A 120 6.03 -4.48 -32.28
CA ASN A 120 5.28 -5.72 -32.52
C ASN A 120 4.35 -6.02 -31.32
N GLY A 121 3.63 -7.14 -31.41
CA GLY A 121 2.77 -7.58 -30.33
C GLY A 121 3.53 -7.87 -29.03
N PRO A 122 2.81 -7.96 -27.91
CA PRO A 122 3.41 -8.24 -26.61
C PRO A 122 4.16 -9.57 -26.60
N ASN A 123 5.35 -9.57 -26.02
CA ASN A 123 6.21 -10.74 -25.88
C ASN A 123 6.80 -10.84 -24.47
N PHE A 124 7.21 -12.06 -24.11
CA PHE A 124 7.93 -12.36 -22.89
C PHE A 124 9.17 -13.21 -23.23
N GLY A 125 10.33 -12.73 -22.81
CA GLY A 125 11.62 -13.39 -22.93
C GLY A 125 12.16 -13.47 -24.35
N GLN A 126 11.57 -12.74 -25.31
CA GLN A 126 11.72 -13.04 -26.75
C GLN A 126 11.44 -14.53 -27.05
N GLN A 127 10.62 -15.19 -26.24
CA GLN A 127 10.28 -16.60 -26.36
C GLN A 127 8.83 -16.78 -26.71
N LEU A 128 7.94 -16.08 -25.99
CA LEU A 128 6.50 -16.24 -26.06
C LEU A 128 5.87 -14.94 -26.57
N TYR A 129 5.23 -15.01 -27.73
CA TYR A 129 4.60 -13.87 -28.42
C TYR A 129 3.10 -14.07 -28.45
N PHE A 130 2.35 -13.04 -28.07
CA PHE A 130 0.89 -13.04 -28.12
C PHE A 130 0.40 -12.18 -29.28
N CYS A 131 -0.73 -12.58 -29.87
CA CYS A 131 -1.29 -11.95 -31.06
C CYS A 131 -0.27 -11.90 -32.23
N HIS A 132 0.51 -12.98 -32.40
CA HIS A 132 1.66 -13.00 -33.30
C HIS A 132 1.25 -12.76 -34.76
N ASN A 133 2.04 -11.95 -35.48
CA ASN A 133 1.73 -11.49 -36.84
C ASN A 133 0.33 -10.85 -37.00
N ASN A 134 -0.14 -10.16 -35.95
CA ASN A 134 -1.47 -9.54 -35.90
C ASN A 134 -2.62 -10.56 -36.02
N GLN A 135 -2.37 -11.83 -35.69
CA GLN A 135 -3.36 -12.90 -35.69
C GLN A 135 -3.66 -13.35 -34.25
N PRO A 136 -4.84 -13.92 -33.98
CA PRO A 136 -5.20 -14.46 -32.66
C PRO A 136 -4.42 -15.73 -32.29
N VAL A 137 -3.09 -15.73 -32.37
CA VAL A 137 -2.25 -16.90 -32.10
C VAL A 137 -1.16 -16.56 -31.10
N VAL A 138 -0.82 -17.53 -30.26
CA VAL A 138 0.41 -17.52 -29.46
C VAL A 138 1.51 -18.25 -30.22
N TYR A 139 2.70 -17.67 -30.26
CA TYR A 139 3.88 -18.25 -30.88
C TYR A 139 4.99 -18.41 -29.86
N HIS A 140 5.63 -19.59 -29.85
CA HIS A 140 6.77 -19.90 -28.99
C HIS A 140 7.97 -20.32 -29.83
N GLN A 141 9.05 -19.55 -29.79
CA GLN A 141 10.27 -19.81 -30.59
C GLN A 141 11.41 -20.49 -29.81
N GLY A 142 11.16 -20.86 -28.55
CA GLY A 142 12.20 -21.38 -27.65
C GLY A 142 13.12 -20.28 -27.13
N GLY A 143 13.95 -20.64 -26.14
CA GLY A 143 14.88 -19.75 -25.44
C GLY A 143 14.99 -20.15 -23.97
N ASN A 144 15.63 -19.32 -23.15
CA ASN A 144 15.92 -19.63 -21.76
C ASN A 144 15.48 -18.57 -20.74
N ALA A 145 14.82 -17.48 -21.17
CA ALA A 145 14.41 -16.42 -20.24
C ALA A 145 13.32 -16.90 -19.26
N PHE A 146 12.41 -17.75 -19.71
CA PHE A 146 11.43 -18.47 -18.91
C PHE A 146 11.50 -19.98 -19.22
N SER A 147 11.40 -20.80 -18.18
CA SER A 147 11.36 -22.27 -18.30
C SER A 147 9.96 -22.76 -18.71
N ILE A 148 9.58 -22.53 -19.97
CA ILE A 148 8.24 -22.82 -20.50
C ILE A 148 8.14 -24.27 -21.00
N ASN A 149 7.09 -24.97 -20.58
CA ASN A 149 6.60 -26.17 -21.25
C ASN A 149 5.24 -25.85 -21.89
N THR A 150 5.15 -25.90 -23.22
CA THR A 150 3.98 -25.46 -23.99
C THR A 150 2.73 -26.30 -23.73
N SER A 151 2.91 -27.58 -23.40
CA SER A 151 1.79 -28.49 -23.08
C SER A 151 1.15 -28.16 -21.74
N SER A 152 1.94 -27.76 -20.74
CA SER A 152 1.40 -27.30 -19.44
C SER A 152 0.97 -25.84 -19.47
N MET A 153 1.62 -24.99 -20.26
CA MET A 153 1.34 -23.56 -20.31
C MET A 153 0.03 -23.25 -21.05
N TYR A 154 -0.20 -23.85 -22.22
CA TYR A 154 -1.39 -23.58 -23.04
C TYR A 154 -1.91 -24.82 -23.79
N GLY A 155 -1.52 -26.03 -23.37
CA GLY A 155 -2.04 -27.27 -23.96
C GLY A 155 -1.60 -27.53 -25.40
N ASN A 156 -0.51 -26.89 -25.86
CA ASN A 156 -0.10 -26.86 -27.27
C ASN A 156 -1.15 -26.28 -28.25
N GLU A 157 -2.26 -25.72 -27.76
CA GLU A 157 -3.28 -25.07 -28.57
C GLU A 157 -2.88 -23.60 -28.78
N THR A 158 -2.41 -23.29 -29.98
CA THR A 158 -1.87 -21.97 -30.32
C THR A 158 -2.95 -20.95 -30.65
N GLN A 159 -4.16 -21.40 -31.01
CA GLN A 159 -5.27 -20.51 -31.35
C GLN A 159 -5.86 -19.89 -30.09
N LEU A 160 -5.72 -18.56 -29.98
CA LEU A 160 -6.34 -17.78 -28.93
C LEU A 160 -7.82 -17.58 -29.24
N SER A 161 -8.67 -17.77 -28.23
CA SER A 161 -10.07 -17.34 -28.26
C SER A 161 -10.23 -15.89 -27.81
N GLU A 162 -9.30 -15.38 -27.01
CA GLU A 162 -9.28 -13.99 -26.54
C GLU A 162 -7.86 -13.60 -26.05
N CYS A 163 -7.55 -12.30 -26.08
CA CYS A 163 -6.39 -11.71 -25.42
C CYS A 163 -6.79 -10.38 -24.76
N GLU A 164 -6.58 -10.27 -23.46
CA GLU A 164 -6.90 -9.12 -22.63
C GLU A 164 -5.65 -8.59 -21.95
N VAL A 165 -5.59 -7.28 -21.71
CA VAL A 165 -4.51 -6.65 -20.96
C VAL A 165 -5.12 -5.75 -19.90
N TYR A 166 -4.65 -5.94 -18.68
CA TYR A 166 -5.06 -5.21 -17.50
C TYR A 166 -3.94 -4.32 -17.02
N LYS A 167 -4.30 -3.18 -16.46
CA LYS A 167 -3.44 -2.35 -15.62
C LYS A 167 -3.66 -2.76 -14.16
N PRO A 168 -2.65 -3.31 -13.50
CA PRO A 168 -2.65 -3.46 -12.05
C PRO A 168 -2.48 -2.08 -11.42
N GLU A 169 -3.46 -1.67 -10.62
CA GLU A 169 -3.40 -0.46 -9.81
C GLU A 169 -3.37 -0.89 -8.36
N VAL A 170 -2.41 -0.40 -7.57
CA VAL A 170 -2.39 -0.70 -6.13
C VAL A 170 -3.75 -0.35 -5.58
N SER A 171 -4.45 -1.35 -5.04
CA SER A 171 -5.74 -1.09 -4.43
C SER A 171 -5.47 -0.30 -3.16
N VAL A 172 -5.56 1.03 -3.26
CA VAL A 172 -5.73 1.89 -2.09
C VAL A 172 -7.19 1.73 -1.66
N GLU A 173 -7.61 0.50 -1.39
CA GLU A 173 -8.83 0.30 -0.64
C GLU A 173 -8.54 0.87 0.75
N GLU A 174 -9.02 2.09 1.00
CA GLU A 174 -9.28 2.64 2.33
C GLU A 174 -10.38 1.81 3.01
N LYS A 175 -10.28 0.48 3.00
CA LYS A 175 -11.04 -0.34 3.93
C LYS A 175 -10.47 0.01 5.30
N PRO A 176 -11.28 0.63 6.19
CA PRO A 176 -10.81 0.91 7.52
C PRO A 176 -10.35 -0.41 8.13
N TRP A 177 -9.10 -0.44 8.61
CA TRP A 177 -8.47 -1.61 9.22
C TRP A 177 -9.31 -2.25 10.34
N ARG A 178 -10.35 -1.55 10.81
CA ARG A 178 -11.50 -2.08 11.55
C ARG A 178 -12.80 -1.41 11.11
N ASN A 179 -13.86 -2.21 10.91
CA ASN A 179 -15.24 -1.74 10.84
C ASN A 179 -15.74 -1.43 12.26
N VAL A 180 -15.34 -0.29 12.83
CA VAL A 180 -15.82 0.15 14.15
C VAL A 180 -17.05 1.04 13.96
N LEU A 181 -18.21 0.55 14.39
CA LEU A 181 -19.33 1.44 14.71
C LEU A 181 -18.97 2.16 16.02
N TRP A 182 -18.56 3.42 15.90
CA TRP A 182 -18.19 4.24 17.06
C TRP A 182 -19.45 4.63 17.83
N THR A 183 -19.76 3.91 18.92
CA THR A 183 -20.79 4.31 19.89
C THR A 183 -20.13 4.84 21.17
N PRO A 184 -20.75 5.82 21.88
CA PRO A 184 -20.22 6.37 23.14
C PRO A 184 -19.91 5.32 24.21
N GLU A 185 -20.57 4.16 24.15
CA GLU A 185 -20.43 3.04 25.07
C GLU A 185 -19.13 2.24 24.90
N ASN A 186 -18.48 2.32 23.72
CA ASN A 186 -17.24 1.60 23.40
C ASN A 186 -15.98 2.23 24.03
N HIS A 187 -16.12 3.29 24.83
CA HIS A 187 -14.99 4.10 25.30
C HIS A 187 -14.63 3.91 26.78
N LYS A 188 -15.31 3.02 27.53
CA LYS A 188 -14.97 2.83 28.95
C LYS A 188 -13.64 2.06 29.09
N PRO A 189 -12.66 2.59 29.87
CA PRO A 189 -11.46 1.83 30.17
C PRO A 189 -11.84 0.51 30.88
N LEU A 190 -11.22 -0.59 30.47
CA LEU A 190 -11.46 -1.93 31.03
C LEU A 190 -11.14 -2.01 32.54
N MET A 191 -10.36 -1.05 33.03
CA MET A 191 -9.93 -0.92 34.42
C MET A 191 -10.67 0.26 35.08
N THR A 192 -11.50 -0.01 36.09
CA THR A 192 -12.28 1.02 36.82
C THR A 192 -11.42 1.97 37.66
N SER A 193 -10.16 1.61 37.92
CA SER A 193 -9.19 2.38 38.73
C SER A 193 -8.52 3.53 37.97
N VAL A 194 -8.62 3.57 36.64
CA VAL A 194 -8.06 4.62 35.78
C VAL A 194 -9.18 5.31 35.01
N SER A 195 -9.46 6.57 35.35
CA SER A 195 -10.51 7.36 34.69
C SER A 195 -10.13 7.84 33.29
N GLN A 196 -8.83 7.98 32.99
CA GLN A 196 -8.32 8.41 31.70
C GLN A 196 -7.03 7.67 31.31
N VAL A 197 -7.01 7.09 30.12
CA VAL A 197 -5.85 6.43 29.53
C VAL A 197 -4.90 7.48 28.94
N ARG A 198 -3.67 7.56 29.45
CA ARG A 198 -2.62 8.46 28.90
C ARG A 198 -1.86 7.79 27.77
N ILE A 199 -1.87 8.42 26.59
CA ILE A 199 -1.25 7.93 25.35
C ILE A 199 -0.08 8.86 25.00
N LEU A 200 1.15 8.37 25.06
CA LEU A 200 2.37 9.12 24.75
C LEU A 200 2.75 8.98 23.28
N MET A 201 2.90 10.09 22.59
CA MET A 201 3.40 10.12 21.21
C MET A 201 4.92 10.33 21.20
N ILE A 202 5.65 9.42 20.57
CA ILE A 202 7.11 9.48 20.41
C ILE A 202 7.45 9.44 18.92
N GLY A 203 8.43 10.23 18.49
CA GLY A 203 8.87 10.22 17.10
C GLY A 203 9.84 11.34 16.77
N PRO A 204 10.49 11.29 15.60
CA PRO A 204 11.43 12.32 15.15
C PRO A 204 10.85 13.74 15.14
N VAL A 205 11.72 14.73 15.17
CA VAL A 205 11.32 16.12 14.90
C VAL A 205 10.67 16.20 13.52
N GLY A 206 9.55 16.91 13.43
CA GLY A 206 8.80 17.05 12.17
C GLY A 206 7.91 15.86 11.80
N ALA A 207 7.87 14.77 12.58
CA ALA A 207 7.03 13.60 12.27
C ALA A 207 5.51 13.85 12.38
N GLY A 208 5.08 15.04 12.84
CA GLY A 208 3.66 15.40 12.90
C GLY A 208 2.94 15.06 14.21
N LYS A 209 3.64 14.75 15.31
CA LYS A 209 3.03 14.45 16.63
C LYS A 209 2.02 15.51 17.10
N SER A 210 2.44 16.77 17.15
CA SER A 210 1.58 17.89 17.59
C SER A 210 0.42 18.13 16.61
N SER A 211 0.68 17.98 15.31
CA SER A 211 -0.35 18.08 14.26
C SER A 211 -1.40 16.97 14.41
N PHE A 212 -0.98 15.74 14.72
CA PHE A 212 -1.87 14.61 14.97
C PHE A 212 -2.82 14.87 16.14
N PHE A 213 -2.29 15.41 17.25
CA PHE A 213 -3.13 15.86 18.36
C PHE A 213 -4.13 16.93 17.92
N ASN A 214 -3.69 17.96 17.19
CA ASN A 214 -4.57 19.02 16.72
C ASN A 214 -5.69 18.45 15.83
N SER A 215 -5.40 17.46 14.98
CA SER A 215 -6.41 16.76 14.17
C SER A 215 -7.44 16.05 15.05
N ILE A 216 -7.00 15.25 16.03
CA ILE A 216 -7.91 14.56 16.96
C ILE A 216 -8.77 15.57 17.71
N ASN A 217 -8.16 16.60 18.29
CA ASN A 217 -8.88 17.61 19.05
C ASN A 217 -9.85 18.40 18.15
N SER A 218 -9.54 18.60 16.87
CA SER A 218 -10.44 19.26 15.92
C SER A 218 -11.68 18.43 15.60
N ILE A 219 -11.54 17.10 15.49
CA ILE A 219 -12.67 16.17 15.28
C ILE A 219 -13.66 16.28 16.43
N PHE A 220 -13.19 16.16 17.67
CA PHE A 220 -14.06 16.17 18.84
C PHE A 220 -14.59 17.58 19.20
N THR A 221 -13.89 18.65 18.82
CA THR A 221 -14.40 20.03 19.05
C THR A 221 -15.28 20.57 17.93
N GLY A 222 -15.29 19.92 16.75
CA GLY A 222 -16.07 20.33 15.59
C GLY A 222 -15.51 21.52 14.81
N HIS A 223 -14.27 21.94 15.08
CA HIS A 223 -13.58 23.01 14.33
C HIS A 223 -12.06 22.82 14.40
N VAL A 224 -11.33 23.46 13.48
CA VAL A 224 -9.87 23.43 13.47
C VAL A 224 -9.31 23.99 14.78
N THR A 225 -8.29 23.31 15.33
CA THR A 225 -7.59 23.72 16.55
C THR A 225 -6.08 23.73 16.36
N THR A 226 -5.40 24.63 17.06
CA THR A 226 -3.94 24.80 17.02
C THR A 226 -3.40 24.87 18.45
N LYS A 227 -3.81 23.91 19.29
CA LYS A 227 -3.46 23.88 20.72
C LYS A 227 -2.03 23.38 20.97
N ALA A 228 -1.53 22.47 20.14
CA ALA A 228 -0.14 22.03 20.18
C ALA A 228 0.65 22.68 19.04
N ILE A 229 1.57 23.56 19.39
CA ILE A 229 2.50 24.24 18.49
C ILE A 229 3.88 24.12 19.11
N LEU A 230 4.87 23.67 18.32
CA LEU A 230 6.29 23.62 18.69
C LEU A 230 6.57 23.02 20.09
N THR A 231 6.59 21.70 20.18
CA THR A 231 6.77 21.00 21.46
C THR A 231 8.23 20.97 21.91
N VAL A 232 8.56 21.80 22.91
CA VAL A 232 9.89 21.90 23.56
C VAL A 232 9.96 21.22 24.93
N GLN A 233 8.82 20.74 25.43
CA GLN A 233 8.62 20.17 26.76
C GLN A 233 7.55 19.09 26.69
N PHE A 234 7.50 18.21 27.69
CA PHE A 234 6.39 17.27 27.85
C PHE A 234 5.07 18.03 28.06
N ARG A 235 4.06 17.68 27.26
CA ARG A 235 2.74 18.29 27.29
C ARG A 235 1.65 17.23 27.42
N THR A 236 0.67 17.48 28.26
CA THR A 236 -0.52 16.64 28.41
C THR A 236 -1.74 17.39 27.89
N TYR A 237 -2.46 16.80 26.94
CA TYR A 237 -3.64 17.39 26.31
C TYR A 237 -4.88 16.52 26.52
N PRO A 238 -5.76 16.90 27.45
CA PRO A 238 -7.10 16.33 27.56
C PRO A 238 -7.91 16.64 26.30
N VAL A 239 -8.70 15.68 25.84
CA VAL A 239 -9.65 15.85 24.73
C VAL A 239 -11.06 15.85 25.32
N ASN A 240 -11.89 16.79 24.89
CA ASN A 240 -13.27 16.94 25.34
C ASN A 240 -14.24 16.64 24.19
N ASP A 241 -15.41 16.09 24.51
CA ASP A 241 -16.50 15.83 23.56
C ASP A 241 -17.28 17.13 23.24
N GLY A 242 -16.69 18.01 22.44
CA GLY A 242 -17.21 19.34 22.13
C GLY A 242 -16.55 20.47 22.95
N ARG A 243 -16.94 21.73 22.69
CA ARG A 243 -16.33 22.92 23.32
C ARG A 243 -16.46 22.97 24.84
N GLU A 244 -17.60 22.52 25.37
CA GLU A 244 -17.90 22.46 26.82
C GLU A 244 -18.24 21.02 27.25
N GLY A 245 -17.81 20.05 26.45
CA GLY A 245 -18.07 18.64 26.67
C GLY A 245 -17.36 18.06 27.87
N LYS A 246 -17.81 16.87 28.28
CA LYS A 246 -17.09 16.07 29.28
C LYS A 246 -15.74 15.62 28.72
N PRO A 247 -14.70 15.49 29.57
CA PRO A 247 -13.43 14.91 29.15
C PRO A 247 -13.63 13.48 28.65
N LEU A 248 -13.00 13.16 27.52
CA LEU A 248 -12.93 11.80 27.02
C LEU A 248 -12.08 10.92 27.93
N PRO A 249 -12.26 9.59 27.91
CA PRO A 249 -11.55 8.65 28.76
C PRO A 249 -10.09 8.40 28.32
N PHE A 250 -9.50 9.33 27.56
CA PHE A 250 -8.09 9.31 27.19
C PHE A 250 -7.51 10.72 27.14
N VAL A 251 -6.19 10.77 27.26
CA VAL A 251 -5.39 11.99 27.25
C VAL A 251 -4.20 11.76 26.33
N LEU A 252 -3.94 12.70 25.44
CA LEU A 252 -2.81 12.64 24.51
C LEU A 252 -1.62 13.39 25.11
N CYS A 253 -0.49 12.72 25.20
CA CYS A 253 0.74 13.29 25.71
C CYS A 253 1.72 13.50 24.54
N ASP A 254 2.23 14.71 24.40
CA ASP A 254 3.19 15.10 23.37
C ASP A 254 4.56 15.37 23.98
N THR A 255 5.61 15.09 23.21
CA THR A 255 7.00 15.29 23.62
C THR A 255 7.78 16.05 22.56
N MET A 256 8.92 16.59 22.98
CA MET A 256 9.93 17.03 22.04
C MET A 256 10.32 15.87 21.11
N GLY A 257 10.67 16.22 19.86
CA GLY A 257 11.05 15.22 18.87
C GLY A 257 12.37 14.54 19.19
N LEU A 258 12.55 13.36 18.61
CA LEU A 258 13.84 12.68 18.62
C LEU A 258 14.77 13.31 17.59
N GLU A 259 16.02 13.51 18.00
CA GLU A 259 17.12 13.99 17.16
C GLU A 259 18.30 13.02 17.28
N GLU A 260 19.18 13.06 16.27
CA GLU A 260 20.36 12.19 16.15
C GLU A 260 21.51 12.65 17.06
N GLN A 261 21.65 13.95 17.27
CA GLN A 261 22.75 14.52 18.05
C GLN A 261 22.55 14.20 19.53
N SER A 262 23.57 13.66 20.18
CA SER A 262 23.57 13.41 21.62
C SER A 262 23.34 14.72 22.39
N GLY A 263 22.38 14.73 23.31
CA GLY A 263 21.97 15.93 24.04
C GLY A 263 20.97 16.84 23.30
N ALA A 264 20.61 16.53 22.05
CA ALA A 264 19.52 17.17 21.32
C ALA A 264 18.26 16.30 21.31
N GLY A 265 17.09 16.95 21.28
CA GLY A 265 15.80 16.28 21.34
C GLY A 265 15.55 15.53 22.65
N LEU A 266 14.59 14.61 22.62
CA LEU A 266 14.20 13.81 23.79
C LEU A 266 15.25 12.74 24.12
N ASP A 267 15.65 12.67 25.38
CA ASP A 267 16.57 11.66 25.91
C ASP A 267 15.84 10.39 26.38
N ILE A 268 16.52 9.24 26.33
CA ILE A 268 15.97 7.94 26.73
C ILE A 268 15.70 7.87 28.24
N GLU A 269 16.51 8.54 29.07
CA GLU A 269 16.34 8.59 30.52
C GLU A 269 15.11 9.41 30.93
N ASP A 270 14.80 10.46 30.15
CA ASP A 270 13.59 11.25 30.34
C ASP A 270 12.35 10.43 30.00
N ILE A 271 12.40 9.58 28.96
CA ILE A 271 11.28 8.70 28.60
C ILE A 271 10.89 7.81 29.76
N SER A 272 11.85 7.19 30.46
CA SER A 272 11.55 6.34 31.62
C SER A 272 10.80 7.11 32.70
N SER A 273 11.19 8.36 32.92
CA SER A 273 10.56 9.25 33.90
C SER A 273 9.16 9.68 33.46
N ILE A 274 8.95 9.93 32.15
CA ILE A 274 7.64 10.23 31.57
C ILE A 274 6.71 9.03 31.71
N LEU A 275 7.17 7.84 31.34
CA LEU A 275 6.37 6.61 31.38
C LEU A 275 5.86 6.31 32.79
N GLN A 276 6.72 6.52 33.79
CA GLN A 276 6.38 6.32 35.19
C GLN A 276 5.54 7.46 35.79
N GLY A 277 5.26 8.55 35.06
CA GLY A 277 4.46 9.67 35.54
C GLY A 277 5.25 10.65 36.44
N HIS A 278 6.57 10.60 36.43
CA HIS A 278 7.43 11.48 37.23
C HIS A 278 7.69 12.84 36.58
N ILE A 279 7.25 13.07 35.33
CA ILE A 279 7.35 14.36 34.66
C ILE A 279 5.96 15.01 34.56
N PRO A 280 5.70 16.10 35.30
CA PRO A 280 4.42 16.81 35.22
C PRO A 280 4.30 17.65 33.94
N ASP A 281 3.06 17.98 33.55
CA ASP A 281 2.77 18.84 32.38
C ASP A 281 3.57 20.14 32.44
N ARG A 282 4.25 20.51 31.35
CA ARG A 282 5.06 21.74 31.20
C ARG A 282 6.35 21.79 32.02
N TYR A 283 6.71 20.74 32.74
CA TYR A 283 7.96 20.70 33.52
C TYR A 283 9.03 19.83 32.85
N LYS A 284 10.29 20.21 33.07
CA LYS A 284 11.47 19.39 32.74
C LYS A 284 12.12 18.74 33.97
N GLN A 285 11.61 19.03 35.17
CA GLN A 285 12.13 18.49 36.42
C GLN A 285 11.30 17.30 36.88
N LYS A 286 12.01 16.27 37.37
CA LYS A 286 11.40 15.05 37.93
C LYS A 286 10.74 15.39 39.26
N ALA A 287 9.49 14.97 39.43
CA ALA A 287 8.83 15.03 40.73
C ALA A 287 9.51 14.04 41.70
N SER A 288 9.73 14.46 42.94
CA SER A 288 10.35 13.63 43.99
C SER A 288 9.38 12.65 44.65
N ARG A 289 8.09 12.68 44.28
CA ARG A 289 7.02 11.87 44.88
C ARG A 289 6.69 10.66 43.99
N PRO A 290 6.31 9.50 44.56
CA PRO A 290 5.77 8.39 43.80
C PRO A 290 4.55 8.83 42.97
N ALA A 291 4.57 8.53 41.68
CA ALA A 291 3.45 8.79 40.78
C ALA A 291 2.29 7.81 41.01
N SER A 292 1.08 8.32 40.95
CA SER A 292 -0.14 7.53 40.95
C SER A 292 -0.32 6.77 39.62
N LEU A 293 -1.14 5.71 39.62
CA LEU A 293 -1.46 4.98 38.39
C LEU A 293 -2.05 5.87 37.29
N GLN A 294 -2.77 6.93 37.68
CA GLN A 294 -3.37 7.90 36.75
C GLN A 294 -2.35 8.81 36.06
N GLU A 295 -1.16 8.97 36.65
CA GLU A 295 -0.08 9.80 36.11
C GLU A 295 0.82 9.02 35.15
N LYS A 296 0.79 7.67 35.21
CA LYS A 296 1.56 6.80 34.32
C LYS A 296 1.07 6.85 32.88
N ILE A 297 1.98 6.58 31.95
CA ILE A 297 1.63 6.36 30.54
C ILE A 297 1.12 4.94 30.38
N HIS A 298 0.00 4.79 29.67
CA HIS A 298 -0.70 3.53 29.47
C HIS A 298 -0.50 2.97 28.06
N CYS A 299 -0.19 3.84 27.10
CA CYS A 299 0.06 3.46 25.71
C CYS A 299 1.14 4.37 25.13
N VAL A 300 2.07 3.80 24.36
CA VAL A 300 3.06 4.55 23.60
C VAL A 300 2.78 4.36 22.12
N VAL A 301 2.66 5.47 21.39
CA VAL A 301 2.44 5.51 19.95
C VAL A 301 3.68 6.09 19.28
N TYR A 302 4.22 5.34 18.31
CA TYR A 302 5.32 5.80 17.48
C TYR A 302 4.79 6.53 16.25
N VAL A 303 5.23 7.77 16.05
CA VAL A 303 4.84 8.62 14.93
C VAL A 303 6.04 8.79 14.01
N ILE A 304 5.92 8.30 12.77
CA ILE A 304 6.97 8.32 11.76
C ILE A 304 6.42 8.95 10.48
N ASP A 305 7.18 9.86 9.90
CA ASP A 305 6.87 10.45 8.59
C ASP A 305 7.14 9.41 7.49
N ALA A 306 6.07 8.95 6.83
CA ALA A 306 6.14 7.96 5.76
C ALA A 306 7.01 8.41 4.57
N THR A 307 7.09 9.72 4.32
CA THR A 307 7.91 10.27 3.23
C THR A 307 9.41 10.27 3.53
N LYS A 308 9.77 10.14 4.81
CA LYS A 308 11.16 10.17 5.30
C LYS A 308 11.63 8.85 5.86
N ILE A 309 10.79 7.81 5.83
CA ILE A 309 11.14 6.51 6.42
C ILE A 309 12.38 5.90 5.78
N SER A 310 12.55 6.04 4.46
CA SER A 310 13.73 5.61 3.72
C SER A 310 14.97 6.48 3.95
N LEU A 311 14.80 7.68 4.50
CA LEU A 311 15.86 8.65 4.81
C LEU A 311 16.23 8.63 6.30
N MET A 312 15.62 7.74 7.10
CA MET A 312 15.88 7.65 8.52
C MET A 312 17.27 7.03 8.77
N SER A 313 18.15 7.76 9.43
CA SER A 313 19.50 7.27 9.75
C SER A 313 19.47 6.09 10.71
N ASP A 314 20.50 5.24 10.61
CA ASP A 314 20.70 4.09 11.50
C ASP A 314 20.71 4.51 12.98
N LYS A 315 21.33 5.66 13.30
CA LYS A 315 21.35 6.22 14.67
C LYS A 315 19.95 6.50 15.21
N LEU A 316 19.06 7.06 14.38
CA LEU A 316 17.69 7.37 14.79
C LEU A 316 16.85 6.08 14.93
N GLN A 317 17.07 5.10 14.04
CA GLN A 317 16.46 3.76 14.15
C GLN A 317 16.89 3.03 15.43
N GLU A 318 18.19 3.05 15.75
CA GLU A 318 18.73 2.49 16.99
C GLU A 318 18.15 3.17 18.23
N LYS A 319 18.00 4.50 18.21
CA LYS A 319 17.37 5.27 19.30
C LYS A 319 15.92 4.83 19.50
N LEU A 320 15.12 4.74 18.43
CA LEU A 320 13.75 4.22 18.49
C LEU A 320 13.68 2.78 19.00
N ALA A 321 14.59 1.91 18.55
CA ALA A 321 14.68 0.52 19.02
C ALA A 321 15.06 0.44 20.51
N SER A 322 15.93 1.31 20.99
CA SER A 322 16.30 1.41 22.41
C SER A 322 15.12 1.85 23.27
N ILE A 323 14.37 2.87 22.80
CA ILE A 323 13.13 3.32 23.46
C ILE A 323 12.12 2.18 23.53
N ARG A 324 11.91 1.45 22.42
CA ARG A 324 10.97 0.31 22.38
C ARG A 324 11.34 -0.77 23.39
N ARG A 325 12.63 -1.13 23.47
CA ARG A 325 13.12 -2.09 24.48
C ARG A 325 12.84 -1.60 25.90
N LYS A 326 13.08 -0.31 26.19
CA LYS A 326 12.83 0.28 27.50
C LYS A 326 11.35 0.32 27.87
N VAL A 327 10.48 0.71 26.93
CA VAL A 327 9.02 0.72 27.11
C VAL A 327 8.53 -0.69 27.45
N ASN A 328 8.97 -1.70 26.70
CA ASN A 328 8.57 -3.09 26.94
C ASN A 328 9.01 -3.59 28.32
N SER A 329 10.22 -3.26 28.77
CA SER A 329 10.70 -3.66 30.12
C SER A 329 9.95 -3.01 31.28
N LEU A 330 9.21 -1.93 31.03
CA LEU A 330 8.41 -1.22 32.04
C LEU A 330 6.92 -1.58 31.97
N GLY A 331 6.51 -2.34 30.95
CA GLY A 331 5.11 -2.72 30.70
C GLY A 331 4.72 -4.11 31.21
N GLU A 332 5.66 -4.84 31.83
CA GLU A 332 5.41 -6.06 32.63
C GLU A 332 5.14 -5.71 34.10
#